data_AF-E6J1W8-F1
#
_entry.id   AF-E6J1W8-F1
#
_cell.length_a   1.000
_cell.length_b   1.000
_cell.length_c   1.000
_cell.angle_alpha   90.00
_cell.angle_beta   90.00
_cell.angle_gamma   90.00
#
_symmetry.space_group_name_H-M   'P 1'
#
loop_
_entity.id
_entity.type
_entity.pdbx_description
1 polymer ?
#
loop_
_entity_poly.entity_id
_entity_poly.type
_entity_poly.pdbx_seq_one_letter_code
_entity_poly.pdbx_strand_id
1 'polypeptide(L)'
;LLFSAKMAGGLYLEINSGPVVTNYEFLPKCYEELKIYARKLKAMKLVVKPYDIYQVFNSKGEPISTEKKELVSMLTNLNYQFDGLQKDYPGGEGDWHFVKDLNDLTEETLLKSFTKQRKSLVKKLKHLV
;
A
#
# COMPACT_ATOMS: atom_id res chain seq x y z
N LEU A 1 -7.37 10.23 -4.26
CA LEU A 1 -7.89 10.68 -5.58
C LEU A 1 -8.25 9.44 -6.37
N LEU A 2 -9.37 9.43 -7.10
CA LEU A 2 -9.80 8.32 -7.95
C LEU A 2 -9.24 8.55 -9.37
N PHE A 3 -8.41 7.63 -9.86
CA PHE A 3 -7.96 7.61 -11.25
C PHE A 3 -9.06 7.04 -12.14
N SER A 4 -9.19 7.60 -13.36
CA SER A 4 -10.16 7.16 -14.36
C SER A 4 -9.55 7.20 -15.74
N ALA A 5 -9.74 6.12 -16.51
CA ALA A 5 -9.31 6.01 -17.90
C ALA A 5 -10.38 5.33 -18.75
N LYS A 6 -10.39 5.60 -20.06
CA LYS A 6 -11.24 4.88 -21.01
C LYS A 6 -10.64 3.49 -21.28
N MET A 7 -11.50 2.47 -21.37
CA MET A 7 -11.17 1.14 -21.86
C MET A 7 -12.25 0.62 -22.81
N ALA A 8 -11.98 -0.48 -23.51
CA ALA A 8 -13.01 -1.11 -24.35
C ALA A 8 -14.23 -1.48 -23.47
N GLY A 9 -15.41 -0.99 -23.86
CA GLY A 9 -16.68 -1.27 -23.17
C GLY A 9 -17.04 -0.32 -22.02
N GLY A 10 -16.15 0.58 -21.57
CA GLY A 10 -16.49 1.55 -20.53
C GLY A 10 -15.28 2.17 -19.84
N LEU A 11 -15.41 2.48 -18.55
CA LEU A 11 -14.34 3.11 -17.77
C LEU A 11 -13.55 2.09 -16.94
N TYR A 12 -12.25 2.35 -16.82
CA TYR A 12 -11.38 1.79 -15.80
C TYR A 12 -11.26 2.81 -14.67
N LEU A 13 -11.52 2.38 -13.43
CA LEU A 13 -11.38 3.20 -12.23
C LEU A 13 -10.39 2.55 -11.27
N GLU A 14 -9.54 3.36 -10.65
CA GLU A 14 -8.53 2.88 -9.69
C GLU A 14 -8.38 3.86 -8.53
N ILE A 15 -8.34 3.32 -7.30
CA ILE A 15 -7.99 4.09 -6.11
C ILE A 15 -6.72 3.50 -5.49
N ASN A 16 -5.67 4.31 -5.48
CA ASN A 16 -4.39 3.97 -4.85
C ASN A 16 -4.31 4.58 -3.46
N SER A 17 -3.86 3.75 -2.51
CA SER A 17 -3.67 4.08 -1.11
C SER A 17 -4.92 4.64 -0.42
N GLY A 18 -6.11 4.17 -0.82
CA GLY A 18 -7.38 4.66 -0.29
C GLY A 18 -8.43 3.56 -0.13
N PRO A 19 -9.58 3.87 0.50
CA PRO A 19 -9.93 5.18 1.05
C PRO A 19 -9.10 5.54 2.30
N VAL A 20 -9.02 6.83 2.63
CA VAL A 20 -8.43 7.29 3.89
C VAL A 20 -9.48 7.13 4.99
N VAL A 21 -9.15 6.38 6.03
CA VAL A 21 -10.10 5.93 7.05
C VAL A 21 -9.58 6.31 8.43
N THR A 22 -10.45 6.89 9.26
CA THR A 22 -10.20 7.13 10.69
C THR A 22 -11.04 6.22 11.60
N ASN A 23 -12.19 5.73 11.10
CA ASN A 23 -13.00 4.70 11.76
C ASN A 23 -13.28 3.56 10.76
N TYR A 24 -12.71 2.39 11.04
CA TYR A 24 -12.82 1.17 10.22
C TYR A 24 -14.21 0.54 10.22
N GLU A 25 -15.11 0.88 11.16
CA GLU A 25 -16.50 0.40 11.18
C GLU A 25 -17.26 0.80 9.90
N PHE A 26 -16.94 1.95 9.31
CA PHE A 26 -17.59 2.44 8.09
C PHE A 26 -16.91 1.98 6.80
N LEU A 27 -15.75 1.31 6.90
CA LEU A 27 -14.97 0.91 5.74
C LEU A 27 -15.73 -0.05 4.80
N PRO A 28 -16.46 -1.07 5.28
CA PRO A 28 -17.25 -1.92 4.39
C PRO A 28 -18.29 -1.12 3.59
N LYS A 29 -18.99 -0.19 4.25
CA LYS A 29 -19.99 0.64 3.60
C LYS A 29 -19.36 1.58 2.56
N CYS A 30 -18.17 2.12 2.84
CA CYS A 30 -17.43 2.92 1.87
C CYS A 30 -17.13 2.13 0.59
N TYR A 31 -16.66 0.89 0.70
CA TYR A 31 -16.39 0.03 -0.45
C TYR A 31 -17.65 -0.43 -1.20
N GLU A 32 -18.79 -0.58 -0.51
CA GLU A 32 -20.08 -0.80 -1.17
C GLU A 32 -20.50 0.39 -2.03
N GLU A 33 -20.46 1.60 -1.46
CA GLU A 33 -20.82 2.83 -2.16
C GLU A 33 -19.87 3.11 -3.33
N LEU A 34 -18.58 2.75 -3.21
CA LEU A 34 -17.63 2.86 -4.31
C LEU A 34 -18.02 1.99 -5.52
N LYS A 35 -18.53 0.76 -5.30
CA LYS A 35 -19.08 -0.06 -6.40
C LYS A 35 -20.31 0.58 -7.02
N ILE A 36 -21.21 1.13 -6.21
CA ILE A 36 -22.42 1.80 -6.69
C ILE A 36 -22.04 3.00 -7.57
N TYR A 37 -21.06 3.79 -7.11
CA TYR A 37 -20.51 4.91 -7.87
C TYR A 37 -19.89 4.44 -9.21
N ALA A 38 -19.04 3.41 -9.18
CA ALA A 38 -18.44 2.84 -10.39
C ALA A 38 -19.50 2.38 -11.41
N ARG A 39 -20.58 1.73 -10.95
CA ARG A 39 -21.70 1.31 -11.80
C ARG A 39 -22.44 2.50 -12.43
N LYS A 40 -22.70 3.57 -11.67
CA LYS A 40 -23.32 4.80 -12.19
C LYS A 40 -22.49 5.42 -13.32
N LEU A 41 -21.16 5.32 -13.22
CA LEU A 41 -20.23 5.76 -14.26
C LEU A 41 -20.08 4.78 -15.43
N LYS A 42 -20.80 3.65 -15.42
CA LYS A 42 -20.66 2.56 -16.41
C LYS A 42 -19.20 2.07 -16.50
N ALA A 43 -18.52 1.99 -15.35
CA ALA A 43 -17.18 1.44 -15.28
C ALA A 43 -17.22 -0.08 -15.49
N MET A 44 -16.30 -0.56 -16.32
CA MET A 44 -16.07 -1.99 -16.56
C MET A 44 -15.18 -2.61 -15.50
N LYS A 45 -14.26 -1.83 -14.92
CA LYS A 45 -13.34 -2.30 -13.90
C LYS A 45 -13.17 -1.23 -12.82
N LEU A 46 -13.21 -1.67 -11.56
CA LEU A 46 -12.86 -0.89 -10.38
C LEU A 46 -11.74 -1.65 -9.65
N VAL A 47 -10.59 -1.01 -9.49
CA VAL A 47 -9.44 -1.53 -8.74
C VAL A 47 -9.27 -0.72 -7.47
N VAL A 48 -9.06 -1.42 -6.35
CA VAL A 48 -8.79 -0.80 -5.05
C VAL A 48 -7.45 -1.30 -4.54
N LYS A 49 -6.54 -0.39 -4.20
CA LYS A 49 -5.24 -0.68 -3.60
C LYS A 49 -5.15 0.03 -2.24
N PRO A 50 -5.72 -0.55 -1.17
CA PRO A 50 -5.71 0.07 0.15
C PRO A 50 -4.28 0.25 0.70
N TYR A 51 -4.08 1.23 1.58
CA TYR A 51 -2.78 1.49 2.23
C TYR A 51 -2.62 0.72 3.55
N ASP A 52 -3.21 -0.46 3.63
CA ASP A 52 -3.17 -1.30 4.82
C ASP A 52 -2.01 -2.29 4.74
N ILE A 53 -1.30 -2.46 5.85
CA ILE A 53 -0.18 -3.40 5.94
C ILE A 53 -0.74 -4.81 6.13
N TYR A 54 -0.58 -5.67 5.12
CA TYR A 54 -0.94 -7.09 5.22
C TYR A 54 -0.02 -7.84 6.21
N GLN A 55 1.29 -7.68 6.07
CA GLN A 55 2.29 -8.33 6.90
C GLN A 55 3.62 -7.56 6.84
N VAL A 56 4.40 -7.62 7.93
CA VAL A 56 5.72 -6.99 8.03
C VAL A 56 6.80 -8.07 7.97
N PHE A 57 7.86 -7.77 7.22
CA PHE A 57 9.03 -8.62 7.04
C PHE A 57 10.30 -7.87 7.44
N ASN A 58 11.30 -8.61 7.89
CA ASN A 58 12.64 -8.05 8.08
C ASN A 58 13.41 -7.95 6.76
N SER A 59 14.61 -7.38 6.78
CA SER A 59 15.43 -7.18 5.56
C SER A 59 15.92 -8.47 4.90
N LYS A 60 15.72 -9.64 5.52
CA LYS A 60 16.03 -10.96 4.95
C LYS A 60 14.81 -11.63 4.30
N GLY A 61 13.64 -10.99 4.36
CA GLY A 61 12.40 -11.56 3.87
C GLY A 61 11.75 -12.54 4.85
N GLU A 62 12.14 -12.52 6.13
CA GLU A 62 11.49 -13.34 7.16
C GLU A 62 10.33 -12.54 7.78
N PRO A 63 9.13 -13.14 7.95
CA PRO A 63 7.99 -12.44 8.53
C PRO A 63 8.24 -12.15 10.02
N ILE A 64 7.92 -10.93 10.45
CA ILE A 64 8.01 -10.49 11.85
C ILE A 64 6.66 -10.07 12.44
N SER A 65 5.60 -10.11 11.64
CA SER A 65 4.22 -9.97 12.10
C SER A 65 3.38 -11.14 11.58
N THR A 66 2.23 -11.35 12.21
CA THR A 66 1.17 -12.20 11.65
C THR A 66 0.54 -11.53 10.43
N GLU A 67 -0.08 -12.33 9.57
CA GLU A 67 -0.89 -11.87 8.45
C GLU A 67 -2.17 -11.20 8.96
N LYS A 68 -2.53 -10.04 8.42
CA LYS A 68 -3.79 -9.32 8.68
C LYS A 68 -4.78 -9.59 7.55
N LYS A 69 -5.64 -10.59 7.73
CA LYS A 69 -6.57 -11.09 6.70
C LYS A 69 -7.94 -10.41 6.73
N GLU A 70 -8.19 -9.54 7.70
CA GLU A 70 -9.49 -8.93 7.98
C GLU A 70 -9.96 -8.10 6.79
N LEU A 71 -9.06 -7.28 6.22
CA LEU A 71 -9.39 -6.43 5.08
C LEU A 71 -9.66 -7.24 3.81
N VAL A 72 -8.83 -8.25 3.54
CA VAL A 72 -9.02 -9.17 2.39
C VAL A 72 -10.37 -9.86 2.53
N SER A 73 -10.65 -10.45 3.69
CA SER A 73 -11.91 -11.14 3.98
C SER A 73 -13.12 -10.21 3.82
N MET A 74 -13.03 -8.99 4.33
CA MET A 74 -14.08 -7.98 4.21
C MET A 74 -14.34 -7.63 2.73
N LEU A 75 -13.30 -7.35 1.94
CA LEU A 75 -13.43 -7.04 0.53
C LEU A 75 -13.98 -8.22 -0.28
N THR A 76 -13.52 -9.44 -0.02
CA THR A 76 -14.03 -10.64 -0.70
C THR A 76 -15.49 -10.93 -0.34
N ASN A 77 -15.91 -10.68 0.91
CA ASN A 77 -17.32 -10.76 1.32
C ASN A 77 -18.18 -9.73 0.60
N LEU A 78 -17.61 -8.59 0.21
CA LEU A 78 -18.23 -7.59 -0.65
C LEU A 78 -18.12 -7.91 -2.15
N ASN A 79 -17.67 -9.11 -2.53
CA ASN A 79 -17.48 -9.56 -3.91
C ASN A 79 -16.39 -8.80 -4.70
N TYR A 80 -15.40 -8.22 -4.02
CA TYR A 80 -14.15 -7.88 -4.68
C TYR A 80 -13.33 -9.14 -4.91
N GLN A 81 -12.57 -9.19 -6.00
CA GLN A 81 -11.62 -10.26 -6.26
C GLN A 81 -10.26 -9.87 -5.69
N PHE A 82 -9.66 -10.78 -4.93
CA PHE A 82 -8.31 -10.59 -4.42
C PHE A 82 -7.32 -11.12 -5.46
N ASP A 83 -6.49 -10.21 -5.99
CA ASP A 83 -5.49 -10.53 -7.01
C ASP A 83 -4.32 -11.38 -6.46
N GLY A 84 -4.30 -11.66 -5.16
CA GLY A 84 -3.22 -12.35 -4.48
C GLY A 84 -2.07 -11.41 -4.09
N LEU A 85 -1.09 -11.95 -3.38
CA LEU A 85 0.12 -11.22 -3.02
C LEU A 85 1.08 -11.26 -4.20
N GLN A 86 1.22 -10.12 -4.90
CA GLN A 86 2.10 -10.04 -6.06
C GLN A 86 3.56 -9.82 -5.63
N LYS A 87 4.47 -10.21 -6.52
CA LYS A 87 5.90 -9.89 -6.46
C LYS A 87 6.22 -9.01 -7.67
N ASP A 88 7.38 -8.36 -7.64
CA ASP A 88 7.84 -7.45 -8.68
C ASP A 88 7.03 -6.14 -8.78
N TYR A 89 6.96 -5.53 -9.97
CA TYR A 89 6.34 -4.22 -10.22
C TYR A 89 5.25 -4.31 -11.31
N PRO A 90 4.18 -5.10 -11.11
CA PRO A 90 3.10 -5.19 -12.09
C PRO A 90 2.42 -3.83 -12.27
N GLY A 91 2.43 -3.31 -13.50
CA GLY A 91 1.86 -1.98 -13.79
C GLY A 91 2.70 -0.80 -13.25
N GLY A 92 3.94 -1.04 -12.81
CA GLY A 92 4.88 0.00 -12.39
C GLY A 92 4.82 0.40 -10.90
N GLU A 93 3.89 -0.16 -10.13
CA GLU A 93 3.80 0.02 -8.68
C GLU A 93 4.10 -1.32 -7.99
N GLY A 94 4.90 -1.30 -6.92
CA GLY A 94 5.24 -2.50 -6.16
C GLY A 94 4.44 -2.58 -4.86
N ASP A 95 3.89 -3.75 -4.54
CA ASP A 95 3.14 -3.98 -3.29
C ASP A 95 4.05 -4.02 -2.04
N TRP A 96 5.37 -4.08 -2.25
CA TRP A 96 6.37 -4.18 -1.19
C TRP A 96 7.03 -2.83 -0.93
N HIS A 97 6.88 -2.33 0.29
CA HIS A 97 7.52 -1.10 0.73
C HIS A 97 8.67 -1.39 1.71
N PHE A 98 9.88 -0.93 1.38
CA PHE A 98 10.99 -0.89 2.34
C PHE A 98 10.89 0.39 3.17
N VAL A 99 10.28 0.28 4.35
CA VAL A 99 10.05 1.42 5.24
C VAL A 99 11.05 1.41 6.38
N LYS A 100 11.66 2.57 6.64
CA LYS A 100 12.43 2.81 7.86
C LYS A 100 11.59 3.65 8.79
N ASP A 101 11.07 3.02 9.85
CA ASP A 101 10.35 3.72 10.90
C ASP A 101 11.30 4.66 11.66
N LEU A 102 10.85 5.89 11.88
CA LEU A 102 11.60 6.96 12.52
C LEU A 102 11.03 7.34 13.89
N ASN A 103 9.87 6.80 14.29
CA ASN A 103 9.15 7.23 15.50
C ASN A 103 10.03 7.16 16.76
N ASP A 104 10.89 6.15 16.87
CA ASP A 104 11.77 5.93 18.02
C ASP A 104 13.24 6.30 17.76
N LEU A 105 13.53 7.02 16.67
CA LEU A 105 14.89 7.38 16.28
C LEU A 105 15.16 8.88 16.49
N THR A 106 16.31 9.17 17.08
CA THR A 106 16.94 10.50 17.07
C THR A 106 17.87 10.61 15.86
N GLU A 107 18.38 11.79 15.54
CA GLU A 107 19.39 11.92 14.47
C GLU A 107 20.61 11.01 14.72
N GLU A 108 21.05 10.92 15.99
CA GLU A 108 22.20 10.10 16.37
C GLU A 108 21.92 8.60 16.21
N THR A 109 20.75 8.13 16.67
CA THR A 109 20.38 6.71 16.57
C THR A 109 19.97 6.32 15.14
N LEU A 110 19.48 7.27 14.35
CA LEU A 110 19.24 7.09 12.91
C LEU A 110 20.52 6.80 12.15
N LEU A 111 21.61 7.54 12.43
CA LEU A 111 22.90 7.25 11.81
C LEU A 111 23.40 5.86 12.23
N LYS A 112 23.18 5.48 13.50
CA LYS A 112 23.54 4.17 14.05
C LYS A 112 22.76 3.00 13.44
N SER A 113 21.55 3.21 12.91
CA SER A 113 20.74 2.15 12.30
C SER A 113 21.07 1.85 10.82
N PHE A 114 22.01 2.57 10.20
CA PHE A 114 22.50 2.22 8.87
C PHE A 114 23.55 1.09 8.91
N THR A 115 23.72 0.38 7.79
CA THR A 115 24.83 -0.56 7.59
C THR A 115 26.18 0.16 7.66
N LYS A 116 27.27 -0.57 7.96
CA LYS A 116 28.64 -0.01 8.03
C LYS A 116 29.01 0.77 6.76
N GLN A 117 28.66 0.24 5.59
CA GLN A 117 28.89 0.88 4.30
C GLN A 117 28.12 2.20 4.17
N ARG A 118 26.80 2.20 4.45
CA ARG A 118 25.98 3.42 4.38
C ARG A 118 26.43 4.48 5.39
N LYS A 119 26.82 4.09 6.60
CA LYS A 119 27.41 5.02 7.60
C LYS A 119 28.65 5.73 7.06
N SER A 120 29.57 4.98 6.44
CA SER A 120 30.78 5.54 5.85
C SER A 120 30.45 6.54 4.72
N LEU A 121 29.49 6.20 3.86
CA LEU A 121 29.06 7.08 2.76
C LEU A 121 28.42 8.37 3.29
N VAL A 122 27.49 8.28 4.25
CA VAL A 122 26.83 9.45 4.85
C VAL A 122 27.87 10.38 5.50
N LYS A 123 28.86 9.82 6.21
CA LYS A 123 29.96 10.63 6.80
C LYS A 123 30.76 11.36 5.73
N LYS A 124 31.11 10.70 4.61
CA LYS A 124 31.82 11.35 3.49
C LYS A 124 31.03 12.51 2.89
N LEU A 125 29.72 12.33 2.70
CA LEU A 125 28.83 13.35 2.12
C LEU A 125 28.64 14.56 3.04
N LYS A 126 28.62 14.37 4.37
CA LYS A 126 28.56 15.49 5.34
C LYS A 126 29.78 16.43 5.28
N HIS A 127 30.89 16.02 4.68
CA HIS A 127 32.07 16.88 4.49
C HIS A 127 32.04 17.66 3.16
N LEU A 128 31.06 17.41 2.29
CA LEU A 128 30.91 18.03 0.97
C LEU A 128 29.82 19.11 0.92
N VAL A 129 29.13 19.34 2.03
CA VAL A 129 28.09 20.36 2.24
C VAL A 129 28.54 21.24 3.39
#